data_AF-A0A526RJA7-F1
#
_entry.id   AF-A0A526RJA7-F1
#
_cell.length_a   1.000
_cell.length_b   1.000
_cell.length_c   1.000
_cell.angle_alpha   90.00
_cell.angle_beta   90.00
_cell.angle_gamma   90.00
#
_symmetry.space_group_name_H-M   'P 1'
#
loop_
_entity.id
_entity.type
_entity.pdbx_description
1 polymer ?
#
loop_
_entity_poly.entity_id
_entity_poly.type
_entity_poly.pdbx_seq_one_letter_code
_entity_poly.pdbx_strand_id
1 'polypeptide(L)'
;VRVSRHYLGLARSHVARIGSIAGEVKLKKLFYFIRPVVALDWMEQRSFASLPPMSMLDCLAETVIPTRAGEEILRLIDRKRETRELGTGPIPVEIARYLEARYGHHEMNLAGSVRDEARQAYNRALATAFYRREAERQ
;
A
#
# COMPACT_ATOMS: atom_id res chain seq x y z
N VAL A 1 12.48 0.98 -1.05
CA VAL A 1 11.99 0.42 0.23
C VAL A 1 11.29 1.42 1.16
N ARG A 2 11.84 2.62 1.47
CA ARG A 2 11.14 3.60 2.34
C ARG A 2 9.77 4.06 1.79
N VAL A 3 9.65 4.25 0.47
CA VAL A 3 8.41 4.71 -0.16
C VAL A 3 7.31 3.65 -0.14
N SER A 4 7.62 2.39 -0.44
CA SER A 4 6.64 1.29 -0.33
C SER A 4 6.13 1.12 1.11
N ARG A 5 6.99 1.29 2.11
CA ARG A 5 6.57 1.31 3.53
C ARG A 5 5.62 2.47 3.84
N HIS A 6 5.88 3.65 3.29
CA HIS A 6 5.00 4.80 3.45
C HIS A 6 3.61 4.50 2.87
N TYR A 7 3.53 4.00 1.64
CA TYR A 7 2.25 3.61 1.03
C TYR A 7 1.53 2.50 1.82
N LEU A 8 2.25 1.48 2.30
CA LEU A 8 1.66 0.44 3.15
C LEU A 8 1.12 1.03 4.47
N GLY A 9 1.84 1.97 5.09
CA GLY A 9 1.38 2.67 6.29
C GLY A 9 0.12 3.52 6.04
N LEU A 10 0.02 4.17 4.88
CA LEU A 10 -1.18 4.90 4.48
C LEU A 10 -2.39 3.95 4.32
N ALA A 11 -2.19 2.82 3.65
CA ALA A 11 -3.21 1.78 3.49
C ALA A 11 -3.68 1.24 4.85
N ARG A 12 -2.73 0.90 5.74
CA ARG A 12 -3.03 0.43 7.11
C ARG A 12 -3.80 1.46 7.93
N SER A 13 -3.39 2.73 7.89
CA SER A 13 -4.09 3.82 8.59
C SER A 13 -5.52 3.98 8.09
N HIS A 14 -5.76 3.74 6.81
CA HIS A 14 -7.11 3.76 6.26
C HIS A 14 -7.95 2.61 6.80
N VAL A 15 -7.48 1.37 6.66
CA VAL A 15 -8.17 0.16 7.13
C VAL A 15 -8.54 0.28 8.62
N ALA A 16 -7.60 0.74 9.45
CA ALA A 16 -7.85 0.98 10.88
C ALA A 16 -8.97 2.01 11.16
N ARG A 17 -9.19 2.96 10.25
CA ARG A 17 -10.22 4.01 10.38
C ARG A 17 -11.59 3.58 9.88
N ILE A 18 -11.65 2.74 8.83
CA ILE A 18 -12.92 2.24 8.30
C ILE A 18 -13.44 1.04 9.09
N GLY A 19 -12.57 0.27 9.75
CA GLY A 19 -12.93 -0.85 10.62
C GLY A 19 -13.42 -2.10 9.87
N SER A 20 -14.22 -1.94 8.81
CA SER A 20 -14.67 -3.02 7.93
C SER A 20 -14.90 -2.51 6.51
N ILE A 21 -14.60 -3.36 5.52
CA ILE A 21 -14.85 -3.12 4.09
C ILE A 21 -16.34 -3.37 3.74
N ALA A 22 -17.11 -3.98 4.64
CA ALA A 22 -18.52 -4.31 4.43
C ALA A 22 -19.51 -3.19 4.82
N GLY A 23 -19.02 -2.06 5.33
CA GLY A 23 -19.86 -0.93 5.76
C GLY A 23 -20.04 0.15 4.68
N GLU A 24 -20.97 1.06 4.93
CA GLU A 24 -21.06 2.28 4.13
C GLU A 24 -19.89 3.22 4.45
N VAL A 25 -19.24 3.71 3.41
CA VAL A 25 -18.13 4.65 3.54
C VAL A 25 -18.42 5.92 2.76
N LYS A 26 -17.82 7.03 3.21
CA LYS A 26 -17.70 8.21 2.34
C LYS A 26 -16.87 7.80 1.14
N LEU A 27 -17.48 7.66 -0.04
CA LEU A 27 -16.83 7.12 -1.24
C LEU A 27 -15.60 7.96 -1.63
N LYS A 28 -15.62 9.27 -1.37
CA LYS A 28 -14.45 10.14 -1.54
C LYS A 28 -13.24 9.74 -0.69
N LYS A 29 -13.48 9.13 0.48
CA LYS A 29 -12.40 8.62 1.34
C LYS A 29 -11.83 7.30 0.82
N LEU A 30 -12.55 6.53 0.02
CA LEU A 30 -12.06 5.27 -0.54
C LEU A 30 -10.80 5.49 -1.40
N PHE A 31 -10.66 6.65 -2.06
CA PHE A 31 -9.45 7.03 -2.78
C PHE A 31 -8.18 7.07 -1.94
N TYR A 32 -8.29 7.32 -0.63
CA TYR A 32 -7.13 7.26 0.27
C TYR A 32 -6.65 5.81 0.51
N PHE A 33 -7.44 4.79 0.17
CA PHE A 33 -7.04 3.39 0.22
C PHE A 33 -6.65 2.86 -1.17
N ILE A 34 -7.41 3.22 -2.21
CA ILE A 34 -7.09 2.80 -3.58
C ILE A 34 -5.72 3.30 -4.01
N ARG A 35 -5.40 4.58 -3.76
CA ARG A 35 -4.12 5.19 -4.17
C ARG A 35 -2.90 4.43 -3.66
N PRO A 36 -2.75 4.16 -2.35
CA PRO A 36 -1.59 3.42 -1.87
C PRO A 36 -1.53 1.99 -2.37
N VAL A 37 -2.66 1.29 -2.51
CA VAL A 37 -2.67 -0.09 -3.00
C VAL A 37 -2.26 -0.17 -4.48
N VAL A 38 -2.81 0.70 -5.33
CA VAL A 38 -2.43 0.77 -6.75
C VAL A 38 -0.95 1.18 -6.90
N ALA A 39 -0.48 2.13 -6.09
CA ALA A 39 0.93 2.51 -6.08
C ALA A 39 1.86 1.35 -5.67
N LEU A 40 1.45 0.52 -4.70
CA LEU A 40 2.18 -0.67 -4.29
C LEU A 40 2.22 -1.72 -5.40
N ASP A 41 1.10 -1.97 -6.09
CA ASP A 41 1.06 -2.86 -7.25
C ASP A 41 1.94 -2.34 -8.39
N TRP A 42 1.87 -1.05 -8.71
CA TRP A 42 2.72 -0.43 -9.74
C TRP A 42 4.20 -0.63 -9.44
N MET A 43 4.60 -0.39 -8.18
CA MET A 43 5.98 -0.56 -7.74
C MET A 43 6.39 -2.03 -7.77
N GLU A 44 5.53 -2.94 -7.28
CA GLU A 44 5.83 -4.38 -7.27
C GLU A 44 6.07 -4.93 -8.68
N GLN A 45 5.24 -4.53 -9.66
CA GLN A 45 5.39 -4.91 -11.07
C GLN A 45 6.72 -4.44 -11.68
N ARG A 46 7.40 -3.47 -11.04
CA ARG A 46 8.71 -2.94 -11.42
C ARG A 46 9.78 -3.28 -10.39
N SER A 47 9.58 -4.34 -9.61
CA SER A 47 10.49 -4.82 -8.56
C SER A 47 10.90 -3.75 -7.55
N PHE A 48 10.01 -2.79 -7.30
CA PHE A 48 10.23 -1.62 -6.44
C PHE A 48 11.44 -0.75 -6.84
N ALA A 49 11.85 -0.80 -8.12
CA ALA A 49 13.01 -0.06 -8.65
C ALA A 49 12.69 1.39 -9.05
N SER A 50 11.41 1.77 -9.06
CA SER A 50 10.97 3.11 -9.49
C SER A 50 9.83 3.64 -8.60
N LEU A 51 9.60 4.95 -8.66
CA LEU A 51 8.51 5.61 -7.95
C LEU A 51 7.26 5.66 -8.83
N PRO A 52 6.07 5.42 -8.25
CA PRO A 52 4.83 5.45 -9.01
C PRO A 52 4.49 6.88 -9.46
N PRO A 53 3.74 7.04 -10.57
CA PRO A 53 3.24 8.34 -10.99
C PRO A 53 2.44 9.04 -9.89
N MET A 54 2.56 10.37 -9.81
CA MET A 54 1.78 11.17 -8.85
C MET A 54 0.29 11.22 -9.21
N SER A 55 -0.02 11.21 -10.52
CA SER A 55 -1.37 11.07 -11.03
C SER A 55 -1.90 9.67 -10.75
N MET A 56 -3.06 9.60 -10.10
CA MET A 56 -3.72 8.32 -9.85
C MET A 56 -4.19 7.66 -11.15
N LEU A 57 -4.60 8.46 -12.15
CA LEU A 57 -5.04 7.93 -13.44
C LEU A 57 -3.89 7.27 -14.19
N ASP A 58 -2.75 7.95 -14.26
CA ASP A 58 -1.56 7.45 -14.97
C ASP A 58 -1.02 6.21 -14.25
N CYS A 59 -0.95 6.26 -12.91
CA CYS A 59 -0.56 5.12 -12.10
C CYS A 59 -1.47 3.91 -12.34
N LEU A 60 -2.80 4.10 -12.36
CA LEU A 60 -3.75 3.04 -12.65
C LEU A 60 -3.60 2.48 -14.07
N ALA A 61 -3.42 3.34 -15.07
CA ALA A 61 -3.27 2.95 -16.47
C ALA A 61 -1.99 2.13 -16.72
N GLU A 62 -0.94 2.39 -15.94
CA GLU A 62 0.35 1.69 -16.01
C GLU A 62 0.47 0.48 -15.06
N THR A 63 -0.62 0.10 -14.39
CA THR A 63 -0.66 -1.01 -13.43
C THR A 63 -1.59 -2.10 -13.92
N VAL A 64 -1.08 -3.33 -14.03
CA VAL A 64 -1.93 -4.50 -14.31
C VAL A 64 -2.74 -4.85 -13.06
N ILE A 65 -4.07 -4.69 -13.12
CA ILE A 65 -5.01 -5.08 -12.06
C ILE A 65 -6.20 -5.84 -12.67
N PRO A 66 -7.05 -6.53 -11.87
CA PRO A 66 -8.25 -7.16 -12.41
C PRO A 66 -9.14 -6.16 -13.15
N THR A 67 -9.53 -6.48 -14.40
CA THR A 67 -10.24 -5.57 -15.32
C THR A 67 -11.47 -4.93 -14.68
N ARG A 68 -12.32 -5.74 -14.01
CA ARG A 68 -13.53 -5.24 -13.35
C ARG A 68 -13.24 -4.25 -12.22
N ALA A 69 -12.18 -4.46 -11.46
CA ALA A 69 -11.77 -3.53 -10.42
C ALA A 69 -11.28 -2.21 -11.04
N GLY A 70 -10.50 -2.29 -12.12
CA GLY A 70 -10.05 -1.10 -12.86
C GLY A 70 -11.20 -0.28 -13.42
N GLU A 71 -12.17 -0.93 -14.07
CA GLU A 71 -13.39 -0.27 -14.58
C GLU A 71 -14.18 0.42 -13.47
N GLU A 72 -14.40 -0.24 -12.33
CA GLU A 72 -15.11 0.36 -11.19
C GLU A 72 -14.34 1.55 -10.58
N ILE A 73 -13.01 1.46 -10.50
CA ILE A 73 -12.18 2.57 -10.01
C ILE A 73 -12.29 3.77 -10.97
N LEU A 74 -12.23 3.55 -12.29
CA LEU A 74 -12.40 4.60 -13.29
C LEU A 74 -13.79 5.24 -13.20
N ARG A 75 -14.86 4.44 -13.12
CA ARG A 75 -16.22 4.93 -12.88
C ARG A 75 -16.32 5.80 -11.63
N LEU A 76 -15.66 5.40 -10.55
CA LEU A 76 -15.64 6.17 -9.30
C LEU A 76 -14.86 7.50 -9.46
N ILE A 77 -13.75 7.50 -10.20
CA ILE A 77 -12.97 8.71 -10.51
C ILE A 77 -13.82 9.68 -11.33
N ASP A 78 -14.49 9.22 -12.37
CA ASP A 78 -15.30 10.09 -13.23
C ASP A 78 -16.48 10.70 -12.46
N ARG A 79 -17.18 9.89 -11.66
CA ARG A 79 -18.20 10.41 -10.73
C ARG A 79 -17.64 11.48 -9.78
N LYS A 80 -16.41 11.31 -9.27
CA LYS A 80 -15.74 12.31 -8.41
C LYS A 80 -15.42 13.61 -9.17
N ARG A 81 -15.15 13.51 -10.47
CA ARG A 81 -14.84 14.68 -11.31
C ARG A 81 -16.10 15.47 -11.60
N GLU A 82 -17.20 14.78 -11.86
CA GLU A 82 -18.52 15.36 -12.10
C GLU A 82 -19.15 15.92 -10.83
N THR A 83 -18.95 15.25 -9.68
CA THR A 83 -19.52 15.67 -8.39
C THR A 83 -18.43 15.88 -7.34
N ARG A 84 -18.38 17.08 -6.75
CA ARG A 84 -17.49 17.35 -5.61
C ARG A 84 -17.83 16.51 -4.37
N GLU A 85 -19.06 16.02 -4.28
CA GLU A 85 -19.56 15.18 -3.20
C GLU A 85 -20.07 13.84 -3.74
N LEU A 86 -19.24 12.80 -3.65
CA LEU A 86 -19.60 11.42 -3.98
C LEU A 86 -20.61 10.76 -3.01
N GLY A 87 -20.91 11.42 -1.90
CA GLY A 87 -21.79 10.89 -0.85
C GLY A 87 -21.20 9.71 -0.08
N THR A 88 -22.10 9.00 0.61
CA THR A 88 -21.84 7.78 1.37
C THR A 88 -22.50 6.61 0.63
N GLY A 89 -21.87 5.44 0.66
CA GLY A 89 -22.44 4.22 0.09
C GLY A 89 -21.52 3.02 0.27
N PRO A 90 -21.95 1.83 -0.18
CA PRO A 90 -21.14 0.63 -0.10
C PRO A 90 -19.92 0.72 -1.03
N ILE A 91 -18.83 0.07 -0.63
CA ILE A 91 -17.68 -0.12 -1.53
C ILE A 91 -18.10 -1.08 -2.65
N PRO A 92 -17.91 -0.73 -3.94
CA PRO A 92 -18.17 -1.66 -5.03
C PRO A 92 -17.41 -2.98 -4.84
N VAL A 93 -18.09 -4.11 -5.01
CA VAL A 93 -17.56 -5.44 -4.65
C VAL A 93 -16.24 -5.79 -5.33
N GLU A 94 -16.08 -5.39 -6.59
CA GLU A 94 -14.86 -5.63 -7.36
C GLU A 94 -13.68 -4.81 -6.81
N ILE A 95 -13.94 -3.58 -6.34
CA ILE A 95 -12.94 -2.76 -5.65
C ILE A 95 -12.62 -3.37 -4.29
N ALA A 96 -13.62 -3.78 -3.52
CA ALA A 96 -13.43 -4.38 -2.20
C ALA A 96 -12.54 -5.62 -2.27
N ARG A 97 -12.85 -6.56 -3.18
CA ARG A 97 -12.06 -7.78 -3.40
C ARG A 97 -10.62 -7.48 -3.82
N TYR A 98 -10.44 -6.55 -4.75
CA TYR A 98 -9.11 -6.12 -5.19
C TYR A 98 -8.30 -5.55 -4.02
N LEU A 99 -8.86 -4.59 -3.28
CA LEU A 99 -8.17 -3.94 -2.18
C LEU A 99 -7.84 -4.91 -1.05
N GLU A 100 -8.76 -5.79 -0.66
CA GLU A 100 -8.53 -6.79 0.38
C GLU A 100 -7.39 -7.75 0.00
N ALA A 101 -7.46 -8.34 -1.20
CA ALA A 101 -6.46 -9.29 -1.66
C ALA A 101 -5.06 -8.66 -1.78
N ARG A 102 -4.97 -7.47 -2.39
CA ARG A 102 -3.69 -6.81 -2.64
C ARG A 102 -3.12 -6.16 -1.38
N TYR A 103 -3.95 -5.57 -0.54
CA TYR A 103 -3.49 -5.10 0.78
C TYR A 103 -2.92 -6.24 1.62
N GLY A 104 -3.62 -7.38 1.69
CA GLY A 104 -3.14 -8.56 2.43
C GLY A 104 -1.82 -9.10 1.87
N HIS A 105 -1.69 -9.16 0.54
CA HIS A 105 -0.43 -9.51 -0.12
C HIS A 105 0.73 -8.58 0.25
N HIS A 106 0.51 -7.26 0.20
CA HIS A 106 1.54 -6.28 0.54
C HIS A 106 1.88 -6.27 2.03
N GLU A 107 0.89 -6.43 2.92
CA GLU A 107 1.13 -6.64 4.35
C GLU A 107 2.06 -7.83 4.59
N MET A 108 1.77 -8.98 3.97
CA MET A 108 2.54 -10.20 4.19
C MET A 108 3.98 -10.07 3.67
N ASN A 109 4.15 -9.55 2.44
CA ASN A 109 5.45 -9.54 1.78
C ASN A 109 6.36 -8.36 2.18
N LEU A 110 5.78 -7.20 2.50
CA LEU A 110 6.56 -6.03 2.91
C LEU A 110 6.73 -5.92 4.43
N ALA A 111 5.84 -6.49 5.26
CA ALA A 111 6.06 -6.50 6.71
C ALA A 111 7.10 -7.57 7.15
N GLY A 112 7.23 -8.67 6.39
CA GLY A 112 8.27 -9.68 6.62
C GLY A 112 9.67 -9.14 6.40
N SER A 113 9.90 -8.46 5.27
CA SER A 113 11.19 -7.85 4.93
C SER A 113 11.66 -6.80 5.95
N VAL A 114 10.74 -6.07 6.58
CA VAL A 114 11.06 -5.11 7.67
C VAL A 114 11.57 -5.81 8.92
N ARG A 115 10.91 -6.90 9.35
CA ARG A 115 11.34 -7.67 10.53
C ARG A 115 12.70 -8.31 10.28
N ASP A 116 12.94 -8.82 9.08
CA ASP A 116 14.21 -9.43 8.73
C ASP A 116 15.33 -8.39 8.55
N GLU A 117 15.09 -7.24 7.92
CA GLU A 117 16.10 -6.16 7.84
C GLU A 117 16.47 -5.59 9.22
N ALA A 118 15.46 -5.34 10.09
CA ALA A 118 15.70 -4.83 11.43
C ALA A 118 16.45 -5.85 12.30
N ARG A 119 16.08 -7.14 12.19
CA ARG A 119 16.79 -8.24 12.84
C ARG A 119 18.21 -8.39 12.33
N GLN A 120 18.43 -8.29 11.02
CA GLN A 120 19.77 -8.32 10.43
C GLN A 120 20.61 -7.12 10.86
N ALA A 121 20.05 -5.92 10.91
CA ALA A 121 20.73 -4.71 11.38
C ALA A 121 21.12 -4.83 12.87
N TYR A 122 20.22 -5.34 13.70
CA TYR A 122 20.47 -5.61 15.12
C TYR A 122 21.58 -6.65 15.30
N ASN A 123 21.53 -7.76 14.57
CA ASN A 123 22.56 -8.80 14.62
C ASN A 123 23.94 -8.28 14.17
N ARG A 124 24.00 -7.43 13.13
CA ARG A 124 25.25 -6.77 12.71
C ARG A 124 25.79 -5.84 13.79
N ALA A 125 24.92 -5.08 14.47
CA ALA A 125 25.32 -4.19 15.55
C ALA A 125 25.88 -4.95 16.75
N LEU A 126 25.26 -6.08 17.13
CA LEU A 126 25.77 -6.96 18.18
C LEU A 126 27.12 -7.57 17.81
N ALA A 127 27.29 -8.06 16.58
CA ALA A 127 28.56 -8.59 16.11
C ALA A 127 29.66 -7.52 16.14
N THR A 128 29.34 -6.30 15.68
CA THR A 128 30.29 -5.17 15.70
C THR A 128 30.70 -4.80 17.12
N ALA A 129 29.74 -4.75 18.05
CA ALA A 129 30.00 -4.44 19.45
C ALA A 129 30.83 -5.54 20.15
N PHE A 130 30.58 -6.81 19.80
CA PHE A 130 31.36 -7.94 20.28
C PHE A 130 32.82 -7.86 19.83
N TYR A 131 33.07 -7.70 18.52
CA TYR A 131 34.43 -7.60 18.00
C TYR A 131 35.21 -6.40 18.54
N ARG A 132 34.53 -5.27 18.79
CA ARG A 132 35.15 -4.09 19.42
C ARG A 132 35.62 -4.39 20.84
N ARG A 133 34.78 -5.04 21.66
CA ARG A 133 35.13 -5.42 23.04
C ARG A 133 36.27 -6.41 23.12
N GLU A 134 36.35 -7.35 22.17
CA GLU A 134 37.43 -8.33 22.14
C GLU A 134 38.76 -7.74 21.66
N ALA A 135 38.73 -6.76 20.75
CA ALA A 135 39.93 -6.04 20.31
C ALA A 135 40.52 -5.12 21.38
N GLU A 136 39.70 -4.60 22.31
CA GLU A 136 40.14 -3.76 23.44
C GLU A 136 40.71 -4.58 24.63
N ARG A 137 40.65 -5.92 24.56
CA ARG A 137 41.11 -6.84 25.61
C ARG A 137 42.49 -7.48 25.32
N GLN A 138 43.12 -7.13 24.20
CA GLN A 138 44.50 -7.50 23.86
C GLN A 138 45.43 -6.30 24.04
#